data_AF-A0A8S2RKS8-F1
#
_entry.id   AF-A0A8S2RKS8-F1
#
_cell.length_a   1.000
_cell.length_b   1.000
_cell.length_c   1.000
_cell.angle_alpha   90.00
_cell.angle_beta   90.00
_cell.angle_gamma   90.00
#
_symmetry.space_group_name_H-M   'P 1'
#
loop_
_entity.id
_entity.type
_entity.pdbx_description
1 polymer ?
#
loop_
_entity_poly.entity_id
_entity_poly.type
_entity_poly.pdbx_seq_one_letter_code
_entity_poly.pdbx_strand_id
1 'polypeptide(L)'
;DNQPIQTCIHGQRYNYINNQNSTFCQCESGWSGAQCSIEYRCDCAPDSLCIDRSICVCPLGRFGSRCYLIQSSCQLKTCINNDQ
;
A
#
# COMPACT_ATOMS: atom_id res chain seq x y z
N ASP A 1 -2.23 16.27 18.15
CA ASP A 1 -3.61 16.78 18.29
C ASP A 1 -4.59 15.65 18.59
N ASN A 2 -5.15 15.64 19.79
CA ASN A 2 -6.17 14.70 20.27
C ASN A 2 -7.57 15.23 19.97
N GLN A 3 -7.91 15.46 18.71
CA GLN A 3 -9.28 15.77 18.31
C GLN A 3 -9.94 14.49 17.76
N PRO A 4 -11.15 14.14 18.24
CA PRO A 4 -11.85 12.96 17.74
C PRO A 4 -12.18 13.16 16.26
N ILE A 5 -11.83 12.18 15.43
CA ILE A 5 -12.16 12.20 14.00
C ILE A 5 -13.69 12.18 13.85
N GLN A 6 -14.25 13.32 13.47
CA GLN A 6 -15.69 13.57 13.48
C GLN A 6 -16.39 12.94 12.27
N THR A 7 -15.69 12.86 11.13
CA THR A 7 -16.20 12.34 9.84
C THR A 7 -15.08 11.73 9.01
N CYS A 8 -15.41 10.64 8.30
CA CYS A 8 -14.62 10.04 7.22
C CYS A 8 -15.35 10.35 5.91
N ILE A 9 -14.76 11.16 5.02
CA ILE A 9 -15.45 11.63 3.81
C ILE A 9 -15.56 10.50 2.78
N HIS A 10 -14.45 9.84 2.50
CA HIS A 10 -14.35 8.70 1.58
C HIS A 10 -13.80 7.47 2.31
N GLY A 11 -14.56 6.99 3.29
CA GLY A 11 -14.13 5.88 4.12
C GLY A 11 -15.08 5.54 5.25
N GLN A 12 -14.69 4.55 6.03
CA GLN A 12 -15.47 4.05 7.17
C GLN A 12 -14.73 4.32 8.47
N ARG A 13 -15.50 4.65 9.52
CA ARG A 13 -14.97 4.93 10.84
C ARG A 13 -14.90 3.65 11.67
N TYR A 14 -13.78 3.44 12.34
CA TYR A 14 -13.56 2.33 13.25
C TYR A 14 -13.04 2.80 14.60
N ASN A 15 -13.28 2.01 15.65
CA ASN A 15 -12.71 2.23 16.97
C ASN A 15 -11.42 1.41 17.11
N TYR A 16 -10.46 1.91 17.88
CA TYR A 16 -9.30 1.11 18.23
C TYR A 16 -9.68 0.01 19.23
N ILE A 17 -9.20 -1.21 18.98
CA ILE A 17 -9.49 -2.38 19.84
C ILE A 17 -8.95 -2.16 21.27
N ASN A 18 -7.80 -1.49 21.39
CA ASN A 18 -7.15 -1.18 22.66
C ASN A 18 -7.62 0.14 23.30
N ASN A 19 -8.42 0.96 22.60
CA ASN A 19 -8.93 2.22 23.13
C ASN A 19 -10.27 2.59 22.45
N GLN A 20 -11.37 2.24 23.10
CA GLN A 20 -12.72 2.52 22.58
C GLN A 20 -13.08 4.01 22.49
N ASN A 21 -12.34 4.89 23.17
CA ASN A 21 -12.54 6.33 23.10
C ASN A 21 -11.79 6.97 21.92
N SER A 22 -10.98 6.19 21.19
CA SER A 22 -10.25 6.65 20.03
C SER A 22 -10.78 5.97 18.77
N THR A 23 -10.87 6.75 17.70
CA THR A 23 -11.36 6.28 16.40
C THR A 23 -10.42 6.65 15.28
N PHE A 24 -10.46 5.91 14.19
CA PHE A 24 -9.74 6.20 12.96
C PHE A 24 -10.62 5.95 11.73
N CYS A 25 -10.24 6.55 10.60
CA CYS A 25 -10.87 6.27 9.32
C CYS A 25 -10.07 5.21 8.57
N GLN A 26 -10.74 4.19 8.07
CA GLN A 26 -10.25 3.33 7.01
C GLN A 26 -10.72 3.92 5.68
N CYS A 27 -9.79 4.47 4.91
CA CYS A 27 -10.12 5.11 3.64
C CYS A 27 -10.40 4.10 2.54
N GLU A 28 -11.29 4.49 1.63
CA GLU A 28 -11.48 3.81 0.35
C GLU A 28 -10.24 3.96 -0.53
N SER A 29 -10.08 3.06 -1.51
CA SER A 29 -8.98 3.14 -2.47
C SER A 29 -8.97 4.48 -3.21
N GLY A 30 -7.80 5.11 -3.29
CA GLY A 30 -7.63 6.44 -3.88
C GLY A 30 -7.79 7.61 -2.91
N TRP A 31 -8.07 7.36 -1.62
CA TRP A 31 -8.19 8.42 -0.61
C TRP A 31 -7.28 8.20 0.60
N SER A 32 -6.74 9.28 1.14
CA SER A 32 -5.85 9.25 2.31
C SER A 32 -6.07 10.44 3.26
N GLY A 33 -5.29 10.47 4.33
CA GLY A 33 -5.40 11.44 5.41
C GLY A 33 -6.35 10.99 6.53
N ALA A 34 -6.30 11.69 7.67
CA ALA A 34 -7.04 11.31 8.87
C ALA A 34 -8.57 11.24 8.67
N GLN A 35 -9.10 12.00 7.71
CA GLN A 35 -10.54 12.06 7.36
C GLN A 35 -10.83 11.50 5.96
N CYS A 36 -9.86 10.90 5.27
CA CYS A 36 -9.99 10.43 3.90
C CYS A 36 -10.43 11.53 2.92
N SER A 37 -9.83 12.72 3.04
CA SER A 37 -10.17 13.91 2.24
C SER A 37 -9.14 14.22 1.15
N ILE A 38 -8.01 13.50 1.13
CA ILE A 38 -6.92 13.73 0.19
C ILE A 38 -7.01 12.67 -0.89
N GLU A 39 -7.36 13.07 -2.12
CA GLU A 39 -7.33 12.18 -3.27
C GLU A 39 -5.88 11.87 -3.66
N TYR A 40 -5.61 10.61 -4.01
CA TYR A 40 -4.37 10.23 -4.64
C TYR A 40 -4.63 9.31 -5.83
N ARG A 41 -3.71 9.38 -6.80
CA ARG A 41 -3.68 8.46 -7.93
C ARG A 41 -2.66 7.37 -7.67
N CYS A 42 -3.11 6.12 -7.83
CA CYS A 42 -2.22 4.98 -7.83
C CYS A 42 -1.35 5.00 -9.08
N ASP A 43 -0.06 4.84 -8.86
CA ASP A 43 0.95 4.73 -9.91
C ASP A 43 1.67 3.39 -9.73
N CYS A 44 0.88 2.31 -9.69
CA CYS A 44 1.36 0.95 -9.61
C CYS A 44 1.09 0.24 -10.93
N ALA A 45 1.91 -0.75 -11.26
CA ALA A 45 1.65 -1.61 -12.41
C ALA A 45 0.26 -2.28 -12.31
N PRO A 46 -0.34 -2.65 -13.46
CA PRO A 46 -1.57 -3.44 -13.47
C PRO A 46 -1.47 -4.67 -12.57
N ASP A 47 -2.60 -5.06 -11.97
CA ASP A 47 -2.73 -6.19 -11.04
C ASP A 47 -1.91 -6.09 -9.74
N SER A 48 -1.35 -4.92 -9.43
CA SER A 48 -0.69 -4.65 -8.15
C SER A 48 -1.66 -4.05 -7.13
N LEU A 49 -1.50 -4.40 -5.86
CA LEU A 49 -2.28 -3.81 -4.77
C LEU A 49 -1.65 -2.45 -4.39
N CYS A 50 -2.43 -1.39 -4.54
CA CYS A 50 -2.06 -0.03 -4.17
C CYS A 50 -2.60 0.26 -2.77
N ILE A 51 -1.70 0.47 -1.80
CA ILE A 51 -2.07 0.79 -0.42
C ILE A 51 -2.10 2.30 -0.21
N ASP A 52 -1.17 3.00 -0.86
CA ASP A 52 -1.04 4.46 -0.84
C ASP A 52 -0.42 4.92 -2.18
N ARG A 53 -0.42 6.22 -2.45
CA ARG A 53 0.18 6.86 -3.63
C ARG A 53 1.57 6.33 -3.97
N SER A 54 2.37 6.00 -2.96
CA SER A 54 3.77 5.58 -3.10
C SER A 54 4.03 4.12 -2.74
N ILE A 55 3.01 3.37 -2.29
CA ILE A 55 3.17 2.01 -1.79
C ILE A 55 2.39 1.03 -2.67
N CYS A 56 3.14 0.22 -3.41
CA CYS A 56 2.64 -0.85 -4.25
C CYS A 56 3.10 -2.20 -3.69
N VAL A 57 2.15 -3.12 -3.49
CA VAL A 57 2.44 -4.53 -3.21
C VAL A 57 2.39 -5.29 -4.52
N CYS A 58 3.55 -5.82 -4.92
CA CYS A 58 3.71 -6.48 -6.21
C CYS A 58 3.13 -7.89 -6.19
N PRO A 59 2.45 -8.32 -7.27
CA PRO A 59 2.09 -9.71 -7.44
C PRO A 59 3.34 -10.56 -7.70
N LEU A 60 3.20 -11.88 -7.59
CA LEU A 60 4.29 -12.81 -7.86
C LEU A 60 4.90 -12.58 -9.24
N GLY A 61 6.24 -12.60 -9.30
CA GLY A 61 6.97 -12.39 -10.55
C GLY A 61 7.12 -10.93 -10.97
N ARG A 62 6.68 -9.96 -10.16
CA ARG A 62 6.95 -8.53 -10.38
C ARG A 62 7.71 -7.92 -9.21
N PHE A 63 8.48 -6.86 -9.49
CA PHE A 63 9.28 -6.17 -8.48
C PHE A 63 9.54 -4.69 -8.83
N GLY A 64 10.25 -3.99 -7.95
CA GLY A 64 10.49 -2.55 -8.01
C GLY A 64 9.42 -1.76 -7.27
N SER A 65 9.68 -0.46 -7.03
CA SER A 65 8.81 0.39 -6.21
C SER A 65 7.37 0.53 -6.75
N ARG A 66 7.20 0.36 -8.06
CA ARG A 66 5.91 0.43 -8.76
C ARG A 66 5.48 -0.89 -9.41
N CYS A 67 6.21 -1.98 -9.17
CA CYS A 67 5.90 -3.31 -9.72
C CYS A 67 5.90 -3.42 -11.27
N TYR A 68 6.46 -2.45 -11.99
CA TYR A 68 6.57 -2.51 -13.45
C TYR A 68 7.64 -3.50 -13.92
N LEU A 69 8.61 -3.84 -13.08
CA LEU A 69 9.68 -4.77 -13.44
C LEU A 69 9.18 -6.20 -13.28
N ILE A 70 9.53 -7.08 -14.23
CA ILE A 70 9.13 -8.49 -14.23
C ILE A 70 10.35 -9.33 -13.92
N GLN A 71 10.24 -10.19 -12.91
CA GLN A 71 11.23 -11.23 -12.64
C GLN A 71 10.98 -12.38 -13.59
N SER A 72 11.67 -12.39 -14.74
CA SER A 72 11.74 -13.59 -15.56
C SER A 72 12.48 -14.67 -14.77
N SER A 73 11.77 -15.67 -14.26
CA SER A 73 12.33 -16.80 -13.50
C SER A 73 13.26 -17.72 -14.30
N CYS A 74 13.72 -17.31 -15.48
CA CYS A 74 14.72 -18.01 -16.29
C CYS A 74 15.92 -17.10 -16.61
N GLN A 75 16.58 -16.55 -15.60
CA GLN A 75 18.04 -16.59 -15.59
C GLN A 75 18.46 -17.33 -14.34
N LEU A 76 18.41 -18.67 -14.41
CA LEU A 76 19.33 -19.53 -13.65
C LEU A 76 20.76 -19.18 -14.09
N LYS A 77 21.23 -17.96 -13.81
CA LYS A 77 22.64 -17.80 -13.50
C LYS A 77 22.75 -18.41 -12.13
N THR A 78 23.01 -19.72 -12.11
CA THR A 78 23.68 -20.36 -11.00
C THR A 78 24.69 -19.35 -10.47
N CYS A 79 24.56 -18.96 -9.21
CA CYS A 79 25.64 -18.31 -8.50
C CYS A 79 26.80 -19.31 -8.51
N ILE A 80 27.66 -19.19 -9.52
CA ILE A 80 28.94 -19.86 -9.58
C ILE A 80 29.77 -19.11 -8.55
N ASN A 81 29.91 -19.68 -7.35
CA ASN A 81 31.11 -19.41 -6.58
C ASN A 81 32.24 -19.91 -7.48
N ASN A 82 33.01 -19.00 -8.06
CA ASN A 82 34.24 -19.39 -8.73
C ASN A 82 35.12 -20.06 -7.66
N ASP A 83 35.11 -21.38 -7.64
CA ASP A 83 36.13 -22.23 -7.03
C ASP A 83 37.43 -22.07 -7.84
N GLN A 84 38.05 -20.89 -7.77
CA GLN A 84 39.46 -20.65 -8.13
C GLN A 84 40.14 -19.76 -7.10
#